data_AF-A0A090IAE3-F1
#
_entry.id   AF-A0A090IAE3-F1
#
_cell.length_a   1.000
_cell.length_b   1.000
_cell.length_c   1.000
_cell.angle_alpha   90.00
_cell.angle_beta   90.00
_cell.angle_gamma   90.00
#
_symmetry.space_group_name_H-M   'P 1'
#
loop_
_entity.id
_entity.type
_entity.pdbx_description
1 polymer ?
#
loop_
_entity_poly.entity_id
_entity_poly.type
_entity_poly.pdbx_seq_one_letter_code
_entity_poly.pdbx_strand_id
1 'polypeptide(L)'
;MDEKGYVFTPATLLLLIPVIIVAIAYSGILNELNMASNVVIGGDVTSTTALNVFSAMEKGTSDAGRSAAFNTTRKVIDEHKFFPNTGNESSSKAYIKERILYTMNDYIIQSCQDMEVQTGREIYLNGESVTSSTTQLIYPEDITITQENPYGFYVTIRGGIPIRVTQKDQFYEGVTPTIKVPVSIQGLEDPYIWLNTNYLNSNLIFSYPEYKEGAINPYNFDLTVDKPNHRIQFLWDCLNGTGNPSDIGNRPYYFPDEHGLSFFDRLENRTNTTSTAAPNARFSSFIIGDPLYNYHNTSYVSRLDHEYFTYSPSDPIPVTDIKIKYTGTDYSFADPTGTTFYISTYYLNYFQLKANY
;
A
#
# COMPACT_ATOMS: atom_id res chain seq x y z
N MET A 1 -35.42 45.98 10.01
CA MET A 1 -36.11 44.72 9.65
C MET A 1 -35.06 43.63 9.70
N ASP A 2 -35.12 42.86 10.79
CA ASP A 2 -34.47 41.59 11.15
C ASP A 2 -33.00 41.34 10.80
N GLU A 3 -32.14 41.80 11.71
CA GLU A 3 -30.91 41.09 12.08
C GLU A 3 -31.27 39.69 12.62
N LYS A 4 -30.89 38.63 11.91
CA LYS A 4 -30.82 37.28 12.47
C LYS A 4 -29.37 36.83 12.50
N GLY A 5 -28.64 37.35 13.49
CA GLY A 5 -27.36 36.78 13.91
C GLY A 5 -27.61 35.44 14.58
N TYR A 6 -27.18 34.34 13.96
CA TYR A 6 -27.09 33.05 14.63
C TYR A 6 -25.92 33.11 15.61
N VAL A 7 -26.23 33.39 16.88
CA VAL A 7 -25.27 33.26 17.98
C VAL A 7 -25.12 31.77 18.29
N PHE A 8 -24.03 31.17 17.81
CA PHE A 8 -23.61 29.84 18.27
C PHE A 8 -23.22 29.95 19.75
N THR A 9 -23.95 29.22 20.60
CA THR A 9 -23.75 29.24 22.05
C THR A 9 -22.69 28.22 22.48
N PRO A 10 -21.98 28.43 23.61
CA PRO A 10 -20.93 27.53 24.12
C PRO A 10 -21.33 26.05 24.29
N ALA A 11 -22.63 25.75 24.29
CA ALA A 11 -23.18 24.40 24.33
C ALA A 11 -22.84 23.56 23.08
N THR A 12 -22.66 24.17 21.91
CA THR A 12 -22.27 23.44 20.68
C THR A 12 -20.81 23.00 20.73
N LEU A 13 -19.94 23.74 21.43
CA LEU A 13 -18.56 23.36 21.69
C LEU A 13 -18.48 22.12 22.58
N LEU A 14 -19.37 22.01 23.57
CA LEU A 14 -19.49 20.85 24.45
C LEU A 14 -19.96 19.59 23.72
N LEU A 15 -20.72 19.73 22.63
CA LEU A 15 -21.14 18.61 21.78
C LEU A 15 -20.02 18.06 20.87
N LEU A 16 -18.97 18.85 20.61
CA LEU A 16 -17.81 18.42 19.82
C LEU A 16 -16.76 17.65 20.66
N ILE A 17 -16.73 17.83 21.98
CA ILE A 17 -15.77 17.15 22.86
C ILE A 17 -15.85 15.61 22.77
N PRO A 18 -17.04 14.96 22.76
CA PRO A 18 -17.12 13.52 22.59
C PRO A 18 -16.64 13.04 21.22
N VAL A 19 -16.88 13.82 20.16
CA VAL A 19 -16.42 13.51 18.79
C VAL A 19 -14.89 13.61 18.70
N ILE A 20 -14.30 14.62 19.36
CA ILE A 20 -12.86 14.79 19.48
C ILE A 20 -12.23 13.62 20.25
N ILE A 21 -12.85 13.15 21.33
CA ILE A 21 -12.37 11.99 22.09
C ILE A 21 -12.40 10.70 21.25
N VAL A 22 -13.44 10.51 20.43
CA VAL A 22 -13.52 9.37 19.49
C VAL A 22 -12.50 9.49 18.35
N ALA A 23 -12.25 10.70 17.84
CA ALA A 23 -11.24 10.96 16.81
C ALA A 23 -9.80 10.74 17.32
N ILE A 24 -9.50 11.06 18.59
CA ILE A 24 -8.20 10.79 19.22
C ILE A 24 -7.96 9.28 19.42
N ALA A 25 -9.02 8.48 19.57
CA ALA A 25 -8.90 7.03 19.70
C ALA A 25 -8.56 6.31 18.38
N TYR A 26 -8.78 6.96 17.22
CA TYR A 26 -8.40 6.47 15.90
C TYR A 26 -7.24 7.32 15.36
N SER A 27 -6.02 6.98 15.79
CA SER A 27 -4.76 7.63 15.43
C SER A 27 -4.63 7.96 13.93
N GLY A 28 -4.61 9.26 13.63
CA GLY A 28 -4.47 9.85 12.28
C GLY A 28 -4.71 11.37 12.26
N ILE A 29 -5.41 11.91 13.25
CA ILE A 29 -5.91 13.29 13.28
C ILE A 29 -5.16 14.15 14.31
N LEU A 30 -3.83 14.27 14.21
CA LEU A 30 -3.11 15.34 14.92
C LEU A 30 -3.00 16.61 14.07
N ASN A 31 -3.07 16.48 12.73
CA ASN A 31 -3.11 17.63 11.83
C ASN A 31 -4.48 18.32 11.79
N GLU A 32 -5.59 17.59 11.89
CA GLU A 32 -6.91 18.25 11.83
C GLU A 32 -7.23 19.04 13.10
N LEU A 33 -6.59 18.78 14.25
CA LEU A 33 -6.77 19.59 15.46
C LEU A 33 -6.16 20.99 15.34
N ASN A 34 -5.00 21.10 14.69
CA ASN A 34 -4.41 22.41 14.36
C ASN A 34 -5.21 23.11 13.24
N MET A 35 -5.78 22.36 12.29
CA MET A 35 -6.69 22.93 11.29
C MET A 35 -8.05 23.34 11.88
N ALA A 36 -8.59 22.59 12.85
CA ALA A 36 -9.87 22.86 13.50
C ALA A 36 -9.81 24.07 14.45
N SER A 37 -8.64 24.37 15.02
CA SER A 37 -8.43 25.63 15.76
C SER A 37 -8.64 26.86 14.86
N ASN A 38 -8.33 26.74 13.55
CA ASN A 38 -8.62 27.78 12.55
C ASN A 38 -10.07 27.75 12.04
N VAL A 39 -10.83 26.68 12.28
CA VAL A 39 -12.25 26.52 11.88
C VAL A 39 -13.20 27.38 12.76
N VAL A 40 -12.72 28.00 13.84
CA VAL A 40 -13.54 28.91 14.65
C VAL A 40 -13.79 30.27 13.98
N ILE A 41 -13.21 30.56 12.81
CA ILE A 41 -13.44 31.82 12.06
C ILE A 41 -14.21 31.52 10.76
N GLY A 42 -15.47 31.10 10.90
CA GLY A 42 -16.40 30.84 9.79
C GLY A 42 -16.92 32.08 9.04
N GLY A 43 -16.03 33.00 8.68
CA GLY A 43 -16.40 34.23 7.96
C GLY A 43 -15.42 34.67 6.85
N ASP A 44 -14.25 34.04 6.72
CA ASP A 44 -13.24 34.46 5.75
C ASP A 44 -13.08 33.45 4.60
N VAL A 45 -13.66 33.82 3.46
CA VAL A 45 -13.61 33.03 2.22
C VAL A 45 -12.16 32.89 1.70
N THR A 46 -11.23 33.79 2.06
CA THR A 46 -9.80 33.65 1.68
C THR A 46 -9.12 32.51 2.44
N SER A 47 -9.33 32.42 3.76
CA SER A 47 -8.85 31.32 4.60
C SER A 47 -9.49 29.98 4.22
N THR A 48 -10.80 29.96 3.95
CA THR A 48 -11.48 28.75 3.44
C THR A 48 -10.91 28.29 2.11
N THR A 49 -10.60 29.21 1.19
CA THR A 49 -9.98 28.87 -0.09
C THR A 49 -8.60 28.24 0.11
N ALA A 50 -7.78 28.76 1.03
CA ALA A 50 -6.48 28.16 1.35
C ALA A 50 -6.61 26.73 1.91
N LEU A 51 -7.58 26.48 2.78
CA LEU A 51 -7.87 25.12 3.29
C LEU A 51 -8.35 24.16 2.19
N ASN A 52 -9.14 24.66 1.25
CA ASN A 52 -9.57 23.88 0.09
C ASN A 52 -8.39 23.51 -0.82
N VAL A 53 -7.39 24.39 -0.96
CA VAL A 53 -6.13 24.07 -1.65
C VAL A 53 -5.41 22.92 -0.95
N PHE A 54 -5.31 22.92 0.39
CA PHE A 54 -4.68 21.81 1.11
C PHE A 54 -5.42 20.49 0.92
N SER A 55 -6.75 20.53 0.94
CA SER A 55 -7.60 19.35 0.68
C SER A 55 -7.43 18.84 -0.75
N ALA A 56 -7.30 19.75 -1.73
CA ALA A 56 -7.02 19.40 -3.12
C ALA A 56 -5.63 18.79 -3.30
N MET A 57 -4.62 19.30 -2.58
CA MET A 57 -3.28 18.70 -2.55
C MET A 57 -3.32 17.28 -1.99
N GLU A 58 -3.99 17.06 -0.85
CA GLU A 58 -4.11 15.73 -0.23
C GLU A 58 -4.81 14.73 -1.17
N LYS A 59 -5.98 15.10 -1.69
CA LYS A 59 -6.74 14.24 -2.62
C LYS A 59 -5.97 13.98 -3.92
N GLY A 60 -5.43 15.03 -4.53
CA GLY A 60 -4.62 14.92 -5.75
C GLY A 60 -3.41 14.01 -5.56
N THR A 61 -2.77 14.06 -4.38
CA THR A 61 -1.67 13.16 -4.02
C THR A 61 -2.12 11.71 -3.88
N SER A 62 -3.27 11.46 -3.23
CA SER A 62 -3.80 10.11 -3.04
C SER A 62 -4.12 9.45 -4.39
N ASP A 63 -4.87 10.17 -5.24
CA ASP A 63 -5.29 9.69 -6.55
C ASP A 63 -4.08 9.50 -7.48
N ALA A 64 -3.16 10.47 -7.49
CA ALA A 64 -1.90 10.38 -8.23
C ALA A 64 -1.03 9.21 -7.76
N GLY A 65 -0.92 9.01 -6.45
CA GLY A 65 -0.18 7.89 -5.85
C GLY A 65 -0.73 6.54 -6.28
N ARG A 66 -2.05 6.35 -6.21
CA ARG A 66 -2.71 5.11 -6.61
C ARG A 66 -2.58 4.86 -8.12
N SER A 67 -2.79 5.89 -8.94
CA SER A 67 -2.59 5.83 -10.39
C SER A 67 -1.15 5.50 -10.76
N ALA A 68 -0.17 6.14 -10.10
CA ALA A 68 1.25 5.89 -10.31
C ALA A 68 1.64 4.46 -9.93
N ALA A 69 1.14 3.93 -8.81
CA ALA A 69 1.37 2.55 -8.41
C ALA A 69 0.84 1.57 -9.48
N PHE A 70 -0.41 1.75 -9.92
CA PHE A 70 -1.02 0.94 -10.97
C PHE A 70 -0.24 0.99 -12.29
N ASN A 71 0.09 2.20 -12.76
CA ASN A 71 0.84 2.39 -14.00
C ASN A 71 2.26 1.82 -13.94
N THR A 72 2.89 1.82 -12.76
CA THR A 72 4.22 1.26 -12.55
C THR A 72 4.19 -0.26 -12.61
N THR A 73 3.20 -0.87 -11.96
CA THR A 73 2.90 -2.30 -12.09
C THR A 73 2.67 -2.68 -13.55
N ARG A 74 1.79 -1.94 -14.26
CA ARG A 74 1.50 -2.18 -15.68
C ARG A 74 2.73 -2.02 -16.56
N LYS A 75 3.60 -1.03 -16.31
CA LYS A 75 4.84 -0.85 -17.05
C LYS A 75 5.71 -2.11 -17.02
N VAL A 76 5.91 -2.72 -15.85
CA VAL A 76 6.71 -3.96 -15.72
C VAL A 76 6.06 -5.12 -16.47
N ILE A 77 4.73 -5.23 -16.39
CA ILE A 77 3.96 -6.29 -17.06
C ILE A 77 4.02 -6.11 -18.58
N ASP A 78 3.66 -4.94 -19.08
CA ASP A 78 3.53 -4.64 -20.50
C ASP A 78 4.90 -4.69 -21.20
N GLU A 79 5.96 -4.21 -20.55
CA GLU A 79 7.33 -4.27 -21.08
C GLU A 79 8.02 -5.62 -20.81
N HIS A 80 7.37 -6.53 -20.08
CA HIS A 80 7.93 -7.84 -19.69
C HIS A 80 9.33 -7.72 -19.05
N LYS A 81 9.56 -6.63 -18.30
CA LYS A 81 10.87 -6.28 -17.77
C LYS A 81 10.77 -5.52 -16.45
N PHE A 82 11.53 -5.98 -15.46
CA PHE A 82 11.67 -5.30 -14.17
C PHE A 82 12.42 -3.98 -14.28
N PHE A 83 12.18 -3.10 -13.30
CA PHE A 83 12.99 -1.90 -13.13
C PHE A 83 14.45 -2.28 -12.80
N PRO A 84 15.43 -1.48 -13.23
CA PRO A 84 16.82 -1.70 -12.86
C PRO A 84 17.00 -1.66 -11.35
N ASN A 85 17.63 -2.71 -10.81
CA ASN A 85 18.03 -2.81 -9.40
C ASN A 85 19.48 -2.35 -9.14
N THR A 86 20.10 -1.67 -10.12
CA THR A 86 21.48 -1.22 -10.06
C THR A 86 21.60 0.11 -9.32
N GLY A 87 22.07 0.08 -8.07
CA GLY A 87 22.38 1.28 -7.28
C GLY A 87 21.75 1.30 -5.90
N ASN A 88 22.04 2.38 -5.15
CA ASN A 88 21.48 2.62 -3.80
C ASN A 88 20.07 3.21 -3.84
N GLU A 89 19.66 3.77 -4.98
CA GLU A 89 18.34 4.37 -5.16
C GLU A 89 17.42 3.41 -5.91
N SER A 90 16.15 3.36 -5.49
CA SER A 90 15.14 2.52 -6.11
C SER A 90 14.59 3.19 -7.38
N SER A 91 14.90 2.61 -8.54
CA SER A 91 14.45 3.11 -9.85
C SER A 91 12.92 3.13 -9.94
N SER A 92 12.24 2.15 -9.32
CA SER A 92 10.78 2.09 -9.29
C SER A 92 10.18 3.20 -8.43
N LYS A 93 10.79 3.54 -7.28
CA LYS A 93 10.41 4.72 -6.47
C LYS A 93 10.59 6.01 -7.25
N ALA A 94 11.70 6.18 -7.97
CA ALA A 94 11.95 7.38 -8.77
C ALA A 94 10.88 7.55 -9.86
N TYR A 95 10.54 6.47 -10.57
CA TYR A 95 9.49 6.49 -11.58
C TYR A 95 8.09 6.80 -11.00
N ILE A 96 7.73 6.21 -9.86
CA ILE A 96 6.46 6.52 -9.17
C ILE A 96 6.44 7.99 -8.74
N LYS A 97 7.53 8.49 -8.18
CA LYS A 97 7.64 9.89 -7.74
C LYS A 97 7.42 10.87 -8.91
N GLU A 98 8.01 10.61 -10.06
CA GLU A 98 7.81 11.40 -11.29
C GLU A 98 6.34 11.37 -11.75
N ARG A 99 5.71 10.20 -11.77
CA ARG A 99 4.28 10.06 -12.14
C ARG A 99 3.34 10.78 -11.18
N ILE A 100 3.63 10.72 -9.88
CA ILE A 100 2.89 11.46 -8.86
C ILE A 100 3.01 12.95 -9.13
N LEU A 101 4.25 13.44 -9.32
CA LEU A 101 4.52 14.86 -9.54
C LEU A 101 3.69 15.44 -10.68
N TYR A 102 3.65 14.77 -11.84
CA TYR A 102 2.87 15.24 -12.99
C TYR A 102 1.37 15.26 -12.70
N THR A 103 0.81 14.11 -12.28
CA THR A 103 -0.64 13.96 -12.07
C THR A 103 -1.16 14.87 -10.97
N MET A 104 -0.37 15.04 -9.91
CA MET A 104 -0.72 15.87 -8.76
C MET A 104 -0.66 17.36 -9.12
N ASN A 105 0.35 17.81 -9.86
CA ASN A 105 0.42 19.21 -10.31
C ASN A 105 -0.79 19.55 -11.20
N ASP A 106 -1.12 18.69 -12.17
CA ASP A 106 -2.29 18.89 -13.03
C ASP A 106 -3.58 19.03 -12.20
N TYR A 107 -3.78 18.14 -11.22
CA TYR A 107 -4.94 18.17 -10.34
C TYR A 107 -5.00 19.42 -9.45
N ILE A 108 -3.88 19.82 -8.85
CA ILE A 108 -3.80 21.01 -7.99
C ILE A 108 -4.07 22.28 -8.82
N ILE A 109 -3.44 22.40 -9.99
CA ILE A 109 -3.62 23.56 -10.88
C ILE A 109 -5.08 23.68 -11.29
N GLN A 110 -5.70 22.59 -11.75
CA GLN A 110 -7.12 22.59 -12.13
C GLN A 110 -8.01 22.95 -10.93
N SER A 111 -7.75 22.37 -9.76
CA SER A 111 -8.53 22.64 -8.55
C SER A 111 -8.41 24.11 -8.12
N CYS A 112 -7.21 24.69 -8.18
CA CYS A 112 -7.00 26.10 -7.90
C CYS A 112 -7.75 26.98 -8.91
N GLN A 113 -7.65 26.71 -10.22
CA GLN A 113 -8.38 27.46 -11.25
C GLN A 113 -9.90 27.40 -11.03
N ASP A 114 -10.44 26.22 -10.69
CA ASP A 114 -11.86 26.07 -10.39
C ASP A 114 -12.26 26.91 -9.16
N MET A 115 -11.41 26.96 -8.13
CA MET A 115 -11.63 27.81 -6.94
C MET A 115 -11.54 29.30 -7.26
N GLU A 116 -10.62 29.73 -8.14
CA GLU A 116 -10.52 31.12 -8.59
C GLU A 116 -11.81 31.54 -9.32
N VAL A 117 -12.33 30.68 -10.21
CA VAL A 117 -13.59 30.91 -10.93
C VAL A 117 -14.78 30.99 -9.96
N GLN A 118 -14.84 30.10 -8.96
CA GLN A 118 -15.95 30.06 -7.99
C GLN A 118 -15.94 31.22 -7.00
N THR A 119 -14.76 31.69 -6.60
CA THR A 119 -14.62 32.66 -5.50
C THR A 119 -14.21 34.06 -5.95
N GLY A 120 -13.75 34.21 -7.20
CA GLY A 120 -13.19 35.45 -7.76
C GLY A 120 -11.90 35.89 -7.06
N ARG A 121 -11.17 34.96 -6.45
CA ARG A 121 -9.87 35.18 -5.77
C ARG A 121 -8.74 34.74 -6.67
N GLU A 122 -7.59 35.37 -6.53
CA GLU A 122 -6.33 34.97 -7.15
C GLU A 122 -5.54 34.12 -6.15
N ILE A 123 -5.08 32.94 -6.58
CA ILE A 123 -4.34 31.98 -5.78
C ILE A 123 -2.89 31.96 -6.25
N TYR A 124 -1.97 32.03 -5.29
CA TYR A 124 -0.55 31.84 -5.49
C TYR A 124 -0.09 30.66 -4.63
N LEU A 125 0.65 29.75 -5.25
CA LEU A 125 1.25 28.61 -4.56
C LEU A 125 2.73 28.57 -4.91
N ASN A 126 3.57 28.42 -3.89
CA ASN A 126 5.03 28.43 -4.02
C ASN A 126 5.58 29.70 -4.69
N GLY A 127 4.91 30.85 -4.46
CA GLY A 127 5.27 32.14 -5.06
C GLY A 127 4.78 32.34 -6.51
N GLU A 128 4.25 31.30 -7.15
CA GLU A 128 3.75 31.35 -8.53
C GLU A 128 2.24 31.59 -8.56
N SER A 129 1.77 32.43 -9.49
CA SER A 129 0.34 32.62 -9.75
C SER A 129 -0.22 31.42 -10.48
N VAL A 130 -1.39 30.93 -10.06
CA VAL A 130 -2.08 29.88 -10.79
C VAL A 130 -2.75 30.50 -12.03
N THR A 131 -2.28 30.13 -13.21
CA THR A 131 -2.81 30.62 -14.49
C THR A 131 -3.02 29.46 -15.45
N SER A 132 -3.68 29.70 -16.59
CA SER A 132 -3.81 28.71 -17.66
C SER A 132 -2.47 28.23 -18.27
N SER A 133 -1.38 28.96 -18.04
CA SER A 133 -0.03 28.60 -18.48
C SER A 133 0.83 27.95 -17.40
N THR A 134 0.34 27.88 -16.16
CA THR A 134 1.08 27.27 -15.04
C THR A 134 1.06 25.75 -15.22
N THR A 135 2.23 25.12 -15.22
CA THR A 135 2.37 23.66 -15.38
C THR A 135 2.93 22.97 -14.14
N GLN A 136 3.48 23.74 -13.19
CA GLN A 136 4.14 23.19 -12.02
C GLN A 136 4.07 24.16 -10.84
N LEU A 137 3.61 23.66 -9.70
CA LEU A 137 3.54 24.38 -8.42
C LEU A 137 4.29 23.64 -7.31
N ILE A 138 4.37 22.31 -7.43
CA ILE A 138 5.13 21.41 -6.57
C ILE A 138 6.31 20.84 -7.36
N TYR A 139 7.47 20.72 -6.71
CA TYR A 139 8.72 20.29 -7.32
C TYR A 139 9.16 18.89 -6.86
N PRO A 140 10.05 18.21 -7.61
CA PRO A 140 10.52 16.88 -7.24
C PRO A 140 11.07 16.80 -5.80
N GLU A 141 11.82 17.80 -5.35
CA GLU A 141 12.39 17.88 -4.01
C GLU A 141 11.33 17.97 -2.89
N ASP A 142 10.11 18.40 -3.22
CA ASP A 142 9.02 18.55 -2.26
C ASP A 142 8.36 17.20 -1.93
N ILE A 143 8.59 16.17 -2.74
CA ILE A 143 7.93 14.86 -2.64
C ILE A 143 8.91 13.80 -2.14
N THR A 144 8.49 13.05 -1.12
CA THR A 144 9.19 11.86 -0.63
C THR A 144 8.25 10.66 -0.57
N ILE A 145 8.78 9.46 -0.81
CA ILE A 145 8.03 8.21 -0.78
C ILE A 145 8.67 7.28 0.25
N THR A 146 7.88 6.83 1.23
CA THR A 146 8.32 5.87 2.25
C THR A 146 7.37 4.69 2.28
N GLN A 147 7.91 3.47 2.38
CA GLN A 147 7.09 2.29 2.64
C GLN A 147 7.34 1.86 4.07
N GLU A 148 6.31 1.98 4.91
CA GLU A 148 6.38 1.71 6.36
C GLU A 148 5.48 0.52 6.75
N ASN A 149 4.71 -0.02 5.80
CA ASN A 149 3.89 -1.21 5.98
C ASN A 149 3.85 -2.04 4.69
N PRO A 150 3.40 -3.30 4.75
CA PRO A 150 3.49 -4.18 3.59
C PRO A 150 2.45 -3.91 2.48
N TYR A 151 1.33 -3.26 2.81
CA TYR A 151 0.18 -3.13 1.90
C TYR A 151 -0.05 -1.71 1.37
N GLY A 152 0.92 -0.83 1.55
CA GLY A 152 0.88 0.52 1.03
C GLY A 152 2.15 1.29 1.32
N PHE A 153 2.30 2.43 0.67
CA PHE A 153 3.37 3.38 0.92
C PHE A 153 2.78 4.76 1.19
N TYR A 154 3.56 5.64 1.79
CA TYR A 154 3.21 7.02 2.02
C TYR A 154 3.87 7.91 0.99
N VAL A 155 3.11 8.87 0.50
CA VAL A 155 3.61 10.01 -0.27
C VAL A 155 3.56 11.22 0.65
N THR A 156 4.72 11.84 0.89
CA THR A 156 4.82 13.01 1.76
C THR A 156 5.22 14.22 0.94
N ILE A 157 4.36 15.25 0.93
CA ILE A 157 4.69 16.59 0.46
C ILE A 157 5.24 17.37 1.65
N ARG A 158 6.39 18.01 1.50
CA ARG A 158 6.96 18.84 2.56
C ARG A 158 6.02 20.00 2.91
N GLY A 159 5.96 20.32 4.20
CA GLY A 159 5.37 21.58 4.65
C GLY A 159 6.24 22.78 4.32
N GLY A 160 5.72 23.97 4.58
CA GLY A 160 6.44 25.23 4.38
C GLY A 160 6.37 25.77 2.96
N ILE A 161 5.49 25.25 2.10
CA ILE A 161 5.29 25.79 0.75
C ILE A 161 4.42 27.06 0.90
N PRO A 162 4.90 28.24 0.47
CA PRO A 162 4.13 29.48 0.61
C PRO A 162 2.81 29.41 -0.15
N ILE A 163 1.73 29.87 0.48
CA ILE A 163 0.41 30.04 -0.15
C ILE A 163 -0.07 31.47 0.10
N ARG A 164 -0.61 32.09 -0.95
CA ARG A 164 -1.26 33.40 -0.84
C ARG A 164 -2.56 33.39 -1.63
N VAL A 165 -3.64 33.86 -1.02
CA VAL A 165 -4.95 34.03 -1.67
C VAL A 165 -5.35 35.49 -1.56
N THR A 166 -5.64 36.13 -2.68
CA THR A 166 -5.94 37.58 -2.71
C THR A 166 -7.25 37.88 -3.41
N GLN A 167 -7.98 38.86 -2.89
CA GLN A 167 -9.11 39.49 -3.58
C GLN A 167 -9.22 40.95 -3.11
N LYS A 168 -8.83 41.89 -3.98
CA LYS A 168 -8.79 43.32 -3.67
C LYS A 168 -7.99 43.59 -2.37
N ASP A 169 -8.65 44.11 -1.33
CA ASP A 169 -8.02 44.48 -0.04
C ASP A 169 -7.98 43.32 0.98
N GLN A 170 -8.47 42.13 0.62
CA GLN A 170 -8.41 40.94 1.46
C GLN A 170 -7.31 40.01 0.96
N PHE A 171 -6.42 39.62 1.85
CA PHE A 171 -5.39 38.63 1.55
C PHE A 171 -5.23 37.66 2.71
N TYR A 172 -4.97 36.41 2.34
CA TYR A 172 -4.46 35.38 3.22
C TYR A 172 -3.04 35.06 2.78
N GLU A 173 -2.11 34.97 3.73
CA GLU A 173 -0.75 34.48 3.52
C GLU A 173 -0.44 33.42 4.58
N GLY A 174 0.15 32.32 4.14
CA GLY A 174 0.49 31.21 5.00
C GLY A 174 1.44 30.23 4.33
N VAL A 175 1.59 29.07 4.96
CA VAL A 175 2.39 27.97 4.44
C VAL A 175 1.61 26.66 4.53
N THR A 176 1.86 25.74 3.59
CA THR A 176 1.28 24.40 3.64
C THR A 176 1.77 23.64 4.87
N PRO A 177 0.92 22.85 5.54
CA PRO A 177 1.38 21.83 6.47
C PRO A 177 2.10 20.71 5.72
N THR A 178 2.84 19.86 6.44
CA THR A 178 3.32 18.60 5.86
C THR A 178 2.12 17.69 5.59
N ILE A 179 1.96 17.27 4.33
CA ILE A 179 0.88 16.39 3.90
C ILE A 179 1.46 14.99 3.71
N LYS A 180 1.02 14.01 4.51
CA LYS A 180 1.43 12.60 4.41
C LYS A 180 0.21 11.76 4.05
N VAL A 181 0.19 11.23 2.83
CA VAL A 181 -0.97 10.50 2.28
C VAL A 181 -0.66 9.01 2.14
N PRO A 182 -1.50 8.11 2.66
CA PRO A 182 -1.36 6.68 2.42
C PRO A 182 -1.84 6.32 1.01
N VAL A 183 -1.05 5.48 0.33
CA VAL A 183 -1.37 4.89 -0.97
C VAL A 183 -1.42 3.38 -0.80
N SER A 184 -2.62 2.80 -0.96
CA SER A 184 -2.81 1.36 -0.93
C SER A 184 -2.29 0.71 -2.21
N ILE A 185 -1.60 -0.43 -2.09
CA ILE A 185 -1.24 -1.30 -3.23
C ILE A 185 -2.18 -2.50 -3.33
N GLN A 186 -3.21 -2.61 -2.48
CA GLN A 186 -4.13 -3.73 -2.54
C GLN A 186 -4.89 -3.78 -3.88
N GLY A 187 -5.16 -4.98 -4.37
CA GLY A 187 -5.79 -5.24 -5.66
C GLY A 187 -4.91 -4.93 -6.88
N LEU A 188 -3.64 -4.55 -6.71
CA LEU A 188 -2.70 -4.48 -7.83
C LEU A 188 -2.20 -5.88 -8.19
N GLU A 189 -1.97 -6.12 -9.47
CA GLU A 189 -1.28 -7.32 -9.94
C GLU A 189 0.17 -7.34 -9.46
N ASP A 190 0.69 -8.52 -9.13
CA ASP A 190 2.08 -8.68 -8.72
C ASP A 190 2.96 -9.13 -9.90
N PRO A 191 3.71 -8.21 -10.54
CA PRO A 191 4.59 -8.55 -11.66
C PRO A 191 5.73 -9.46 -11.23
N TYR A 192 6.12 -9.46 -9.96
CA TYR A 192 7.18 -10.31 -9.47
C TYR A 192 6.87 -11.80 -9.69
N ILE A 193 5.66 -12.22 -9.29
CA ILE A 193 5.21 -13.59 -9.51
C ILE A 193 5.02 -13.84 -11.02
N TRP A 194 4.42 -12.89 -11.74
CA TRP A 194 4.10 -13.07 -13.15
C TRP A 194 5.34 -13.26 -14.03
N LEU A 195 6.35 -12.39 -13.91
CA LEU A 195 7.58 -12.52 -14.70
C LEU A 195 8.41 -13.72 -14.25
N ASN A 196 8.57 -13.94 -12.94
CA ASN A 196 9.43 -15.02 -12.45
C ASN A 196 8.84 -16.41 -12.69
N THR A 197 7.51 -16.55 -12.84
CA THR A 197 6.87 -17.79 -13.29
C THR A 197 6.85 -17.97 -14.81
N ASN A 198 7.59 -17.15 -15.57
CA ASN A 198 7.57 -17.15 -17.03
C ASN A 198 6.13 -16.98 -17.59
N TYR A 199 5.39 -16.05 -17.00
CA TYR A 199 4.03 -15.67 -17.38
C TYR A 199 2.96 -16.76 -17.16
N LEU A 200 3.28 -17.84 -16.44
CA LEU A 200 2.39 -18.97 -16.20
C LEU A 200 1.39 -18.74 -15.07
N ASN A 201 1.75 -17.91 -14.09
CA ASN A 201 0.88 -17.60 -12.97
C ASN A 201 0.85 -16.09 -12.69
N SER A 202 -0.25 -15.59 -12.14
CA SER A 202 -0.42 -14.19 -11.73
C SER A 202 -1.08 -14.14 -10.37
N ASN A 203 -0.79 -13.10 -9.60
CA ASN A 203 -1.47 -12.88 -8.33
C ASN A 203 -1.88 -11.43 -8.17
N LEU A 204 -2.84 -11.19 -7.27
CA LEU A 204 -3.26 -9.85 -6.85
C LEU A 204 -2.86 -9.65 -5.39
N ILE A 205 -2.32 -8.47 -5.09
CA ILE A 205 -1.89 -8.14 -3.73
C ILE A 205 -3.13 -7.93 -2.86
N PHE A 206 -3.50 -8.92 -2.06
CA PHE A 206 -4.52 -8.80 -1.02
C PHE A 206 -3.96 -9.30 0.31
N SER A 207 -4.23 -8.56 1.37
CA SER A 207 -3.79 -8.95 2.71
C SER A 207 -4.52 -10.19 3.18
N TYR A 208 -3.79 -11.09 3.83
CA TYR A 208 -4.33 -12.28 4.45
C TYR A 208 -5.23 -11.89 5.64
N PRO A 209 -6.53 -12.21 5.60
CA PRO A 209 -7.52 -11.66 6.53
C PRO A 209 -7.35 -12.15 7.98
N GLU A 210 -6.71 -13.30 8.17
CA GLU A 210 -6.54 -13.91 9.50
C GLU A 210 -5.21 -13.55 10.17
N TYR A 211 -4.42 -12.66 9.56
CA TYR A 211 -3.21 -12.12 10.18
C TYR A 211 -3.58 -11.23 11.39
N LYS A 212 -3.05 -11.57 12.57
CA LYS A 212 -3.27 -10.83 13.82
C LYS A 212 -1.98 -10.17 14.28
N GLU A 213 -1.81 -8.91 13.89
CA GLU A 213 -0.66 -8.11 14.30
C GLU A 213 -0.50 -8.07 15.83
N GLY A 214 0.73 -8.28 16.31
CA GLY A 214 1.05 -8.27 17.74
C GLY A 214 0.74 -9.56 18.51
N ALA A 215 0.14 -10.59 17.88
CA ALA A 215 -0.06 -11.89 18.51
C ALA A 215 1.22 -12.73 18.54
N ILE A 216 1.30 -13.69 19.49
CA ILE A 216 2.44 -14.63 19.62
C ILE A 216 2.59 -15.52 18.38
N ASN A 217 1.47 -15.93 17.78
CA ASN A 217 1.41 -16.57 16.47
C ASN A 217 0.48 -15.72 15.59
N PRO A 218 1.01 -14.74 14.85
CA PRO A 218 0.17 -13.80 14.11
C PRO A 218 -0.47 -14.41 12.86
N TYR A 219 0.05 -15.51 12.33
CA TYR A 219 -0.41 -16.11 11.07
C TYR A 219 -1.63 -17.03 11.24
N ASN A 220 -1.85 -17.61 12.42
CA ASN A 220 -3.01 -18.46 12.69
C ASN A 220 -3.21 -19.64 11.71
N PHE A 221 -2.17 -20.02 10.96
CA PHE A 221 -2.29 -20.97 9.84
C PHE A 221 -2.84 -22.34 10.25
N ASP A 222 -2.53 -22.81 11.45
CA ASP A 222 -2.84 -24.17 11.91
C ASP A 222 -3.85 -24.26 13.07
N LEU A 223 -4.62 -23.20 13.31
CA LEU A 223 -5.67 -23.23 14.33
C LEU A 223 -6.72 -24.31 14.10
N THR A 224 -6.93 -24.74 12.85
CA THR A 224 -7.89 -25.78 12.49
C THR A 224 -7.30 -26.71 11.43
N VAL A 225 -7.28 -28.01 11.75
CA VAL A 225 -6.80 -29.06 10.84
C VAL A 225 -8.00 -29.93 10.44
N ASP A 226 -8.39 -29.83 9.17
CA ASP A 226 -9.44 -30.63 8.55
C ASP A 226 -8.83 -31.91 7.96
N LYS A 227 -8.81 -32.96 8.80
CA LYS A 227 -8.21 -34.24 8.46
C LYS A 227 -8.94 -34.97 7.32
N PRO A 228 -10.28 -35.09 7.29
CA PRO A 228 -10.99 -35.74 6.17
C PRO A 228 -10.65 -35.17 4.80
N ASN A 229 -10.34 -33.89 4.73
CA ASN A 229 -10.08 -33.22 3.47
C ASN A 229 -8.58 -32.93 3.19
N HIS A 230 -7.69 -33.41 4.05
CA HIS A 230 -6.24 -33.15 4.00
C HIS A 230 -5.90 -31.65 3.96
N ARG A 231 -6.57 -30.83 4.77
CA ARG A 231 -6.40 -29.37 4.79
C ARG A 231 -5.99 -28.88 6.17
N ILE A 232 -5.10 -27.90 6.21
CA ILE A 232 -4.95 -27.02 7.37
C ILE A 232 -5.73 -25.75 7.01
N GLN A 233 -6.87 -25.52 7.64
CA GLN A 233 -7.94 -24.66 7.13
C GLN A 233 -7.43 -23.25 6.76
N PHE A 234 -6.80 -22.56 7.71
CA PHE A 234 -6.38 -21.18 7.53
C PHE A 234 -5.18 -21.02 6.57
N LEU A 235 -4.23 -21.97 6.59
CA LEU A 235 -3.20 -22.06 5.56
C LEU A 235 -3.83 -22.29 4.17
N TRP A 236 -4.78 -23.22 4.08
CA TRP A 236 -5.48 -23.53 2.84
C TRP A 236 -6.28 -22.33 2.32
N ASP A 237 -6.93 -21.58 3.20
CA ASP A 237 -7.64 -20.33 2.87
C ASP A 237 -6.65 -19.24 2.39
N CYS A 238 -5.47 -19.15 3.02
CA CYS A 238 -4.36 -18.31 2.57
C CYS A 238 -3.96 -18.66 1.13
N LEU A 239 -3.77 -19.95 0.84
CA LEU A 239 -3.39 -20.48 -0.48
C LEU A 239 -4.51 -20.31 -1.52
N ASN A 240 -5.77 -20.45 -1.12
CA ASN A 240 -6.89 -20.42 -2.06
C ASN A 240 -7.25 -18.99 -2.48
N GLY A 241 -7.20 -18.04 -1.55
CA GLY A 241 -7.54 -16.64 -1.85
C GLY A 241 -9.02 -16.39 -2.06
N THR A 242 -9.89 -17.03 -1.27
CA THR A 242 -11.35 -17.08 -1.46
C THR A 242 -12.07 -15.73 -1.44
N GLY A 243 -11.43 -14.64 -0.99
CA GLY A 243 -12.01 -13.29 -0.97
C GLY A 243 -11.60 -12.41 -2.16
N ASN A 244 -10.99 -12.96 -3.22
CA ASN A 244 -10.71 -12.21 -4.44
C ASN A 244 -12.03 -11.82 -5.15
N PRO A 245 -12.22 -10.55 -5.59
CA PRO A 245 -13.50 -10.01 -6.07
C PRO A 245 -13.96 -10.51 -7.45
N SER A 246 -13.33 -11.55 -7.98
CA SER A 246 -13.53 -12.05 -9.33
C SER A 246 -13.25 -13.55 -9.27
N ASP A 247 -14.20 -14.39 -9.72
CA ASP A 247 -14.20 -15.87 -9.75
C ASP A 247 -13.03 -16.50 -10.57
N ILE A 248 -11.85 -15.92 -10.45
CA ILE A 248 -10.57 -16.28 -11.06
C ILE A 248 -9.96 -17.37 -10.18
N GLY A 249 -9.13 -18.23 -10.78
CA GLY A 249 -8.46 -19.34 -10.09
C GLY A 249 -7.68 -18.92 -8.84
N ASN A 250 -7.22 -19.93 -8.10
CA ASN A 250 -6.59 -19.80 -6.79
C ASN A 250 -5.48 -18.74 -6.80
N ARG A 251 -5.61 -17.72 -5.96
CA ARG A 251 -4.73 -16.55 -5.89
C ARG A 251 -4.36 -16.26 -4.44
N PRO A 252 -3.22 -16.75 -3.96
CA PRO A 252 -2.90 -16.72 -2.55
C PRO A 252 -2.88 -15.32 -1.97
N TYR A 253 -3.32 -15.18 -0.74
CA TYR A 253 -3.14 -13.95 0.01
C TYR A 253 -1.67 -13.66 0.27
N TYR A 254 -1.39 -12.39 0.56
CA TYR A 254 -0.10 -11.91 1.02
C TYR A 254 -0.15 -11.70 2.53
N PHE A 255 0.96 -11.97 3.21
CA PHE A 255 1.10 -11.76 4.65
C PHE A 255 2.39 -10.99 4.94
N PRO A 256 2.46 -10.23 6.06
CA PRO A 256 3.69 -9.57 6.46
C PRO A 256 4.80 -10.59 6.69
N ASP A 257 6.01 -10.32 6.22
CA ASP A 257 7.15 -11.22 6.34
C ASP A 257 8.44 -10.40 6.31
N GLU A 258 9.18 -10.37 7.42
CA GLU A 258 10.43 -9.61 7.54
C GLU A 258 11.54 -10.07 6.57
N HIS A 259 11.44 -11.32 6.11
CA HIS A 259 12.35 -11.91 5.14
C HIS A 259 11.79 -11.89 3.71
N GLY A 260 10.59 -11.34 3.51
CA GLY A 260 9.97 -11.17 2.21
C GLY A 260 10.51 -9.97 1.43
N LEU A 261 9.66 -9.43 0.56
CA LEU A 261 9.99 -8.31 -0.33
C LEU A 261 8.97 -7.17 -0.15
N SER A 262 9.42 -5.92 -0.24
CA SER A 262 8.51 -4.78 -0.33
C SER A 262 7.93 -4.64 -1.75
N PHE A 263 7.01 -3.69 -1.94
CA PHE A 263 6.39 -3.44 -3.25
C PHE A 263 7.44 -3.00 -4.27
N PHE A 264 8.35 -2.12 -3.86
CA PHE A 264 9.43 -1.63 -4.72
C PHE A 264 10.48 -2.71 -5.01
N ASP A 265 10.74 -3.60 -4.06
CA ASP A 265 11.63 -4.75 -4.28
C ASP A 265 11.07 -5.70 -5.35
N ARG A 266 9.76 -5.96 -5.30
CA ARG A 266 9.03 -6.78 -6.28
C ARG A 266 9.07 -6.18 -7.69
N LEU A 267 8.96 -4.86 -7.82
CA LEU A 267 9.07 -4.14 -9.10
C LEU A 267 10.49 -4.16 -9.70
N GLU A 268 11.50 -4.42 -8.88
CA GLU A 268 12.93 -4.40 -9.26
C GLU A 268 13.55 -5.81 -9.29
N ASN A 269 12.76 -6.85 -9.10
CA ASN A 269 13.21 -8.24 -8.96
C ASN A 269 14.36 -8.40 -7.96
N ARG A 270 14.24 -7.74 -6.81
CA ARG A 270 15.19 -7.92 -5.72
C ARG A 270 14.92 -9.24 -4.99
N THR A 271 15.92 -9.66 -4.23
CA THR A 271 15.88 -10.80 -3.31
C THR A 271 15.87 -10.28 -1.88
N ASN A 272 15.55 -11.14 -0.91
CA ASN A 272 15.61 -10.80 0.51
C ASN A 272 16.98 -10.23 0.96
N THR A 273 18.07 -10.66 0.31
CA THR A 273 19.44 -10.20 0.54
C THR A 273 19.82 -8.91 -0.17
N THR A 274 19.08 -8.51 -1.20
CA THR A 274 19.32 -7.28 -1.97
C THR A 274 18.24 -6.21 -1.76
N SER A 275 17.19 -6.53 -0.98
CA SER A 275 16.16 -5.59 -0.54
C SER A 275 16.77 -4.50 0.36
N THR A 276 16.45 -3.25 0.05
CA THR A 276 16.79 -2.10 0.89
C THR A 276 15.62 -1.64 1.77
N ALA A 277 14.47 -2.32 1.69
CA ALA A 277 13.29 -1.96 2.46
C ALA A 277 13.42 -2.39 3.92
N ALA A 278 12.80 -1.65 4.83
CA ALA A 278 12.73 -2.05 6.23
C ALA A 278 11.92 -3.35 6.40
N PRO A 279 12.24 -4.21 7.38
CA PRO A 279 11.55 -5.49 7.59
C PRO A 279 10.03 -5.39 7.68
N ASN A 280 9.50 -4.35 8.34
CA ASN A 280 8.06 -4.11 8.49
C ASN A 280 7.34 -3.69 7.20
N ALA A 281 8.07 -3.33 6.14
CA ALA A 281 7.51 -2.98 4.84
C ALA A 281 7.40 -4.18 3.89
N ARG A 282 7.87 -5.36 4.32
CA ARG A 282 8.01 -6.55 3.49
C ARG A 282 6.86 -7.51 3.72
N PHE A 283 6.54 -8.25 2.67
CA PHE A 283 5.49 -9.24 2.65
C PHE A 283 5.86 -10.36 1.69
N SER A 284 5.21 -11.50 1.88
CA SER A 284 5.37 -12.70 1.07
C SER A 284 4.01 -13.25 0.69
N SER A 285 4.01 -14.10 -0.33
CA SER A 285 2.88 -14.94 -0.68
C SER A 285 3.36 -16.34 -1.01
N PHE A 286 2.42 -17.24 -1.22
CA PHE A 286 2.72 -18.59 -1.64
C PHE A 286 2.63 -18.74 -3.15
N ILE A 287 3.38 -19.70 -3.69
CA ILE A 287 3.27 -20.18 -5.06
C ILE A 287 2.44 -21.46 -5.04
N ILE A 288 1.33 -21.45 -5.77
CA ILE A 288 0.41 -22.59 -5.87
C ILE A 288 0.90 -23.56 -6.94
N GLY A 289 0.85 -24.84 -6.62
CA GLY A 289 1.39 -25.91 -7.44
C GLY A 289 2.87 -25.71 -7.68
N ASP A 290 3.32 -26.05 -8.89
CA ASP A 290 4.70 -25.87 -9.32
C ASP A 290 4.76 -25.35 -10.76
N PRO A 291 4.51 -24.04 -10.98
CA PRO A 291 4.44 -23.48 -12.33
C PRO A 291 5.74 -23.70 -13.12
N LEU A 292 6.88 -23.76 -12.43
CA LEU A 292 8.19 -23.98 -13.03
C LEU A 292 8.72 -25.41 -12.83
N TYR A 293 7.86 -26.40 -12.59
CA TYR A 293 8.27 -27.79 -12.35
C TYR A 293 9.30 -28.30 -13.39
N ASN A 294 9.05 -28.03 -14.67
CA ASN A 294 9.93 -28.46 -15.76
C ASN A 294 11.31 -27.78 -15.75
N TYR A 295 11.44 -26.61 -15.12
CA TYR A 295 12.71 -25.89 -14.96
C TYR A 295 13.46 -26.35 -13.70
N HIS A 296 12.73 -26.62 -12.62
CA HIS A 296 13.30 -27.10 -11.35
C HIS A 296 13.72 -28.57 -11.41
N ASN A 297 13.03 -29.37 -12.22
CA ASN A 297 13.21 -30.83 -12.32
C ASN A 297 13.10 -31.54 -10.95
N THR A 298 12.36 -30.94 -10.00
CA THR A 298 12.08 -31.47 -8.66
C THR A 298 10.77 -30.88 -8.15
N SER A 299 9.99 -31.66 -7.40
CA SER A 299 8.75 -31.20 -6.74
C SER A 299 8.98 -30.65 -5.34
N TYR A 300 10.22 -30.76 -4.83
CA TYR A 300 10.61 -30.43 -3.46
C TYR A 300 11.17 -29.01 -3.36
N VAL A 301 10.40 -28.02 -3.78
CA VAL A 301 10.75 -26.59 -3.68
C VAL A 301 9.83 -25.91 -2.69
N SER A 302 10.37 -25.04 -1.84
CA SER A 302 9.57 -24.25 -0.91
C SER A 302 8.57 -23.41 -1.68
N ARG A 303 7.32 -23.39 -1.22
CA ARG A 303 6.25 -22.65 -1.88
C ARG A 303 6.17 -21.18 -1.45
N LEU A 304 7.11 -20.65 -0.66
CA LEU A 304 7.20 -19.20 -0.41
C LEU A 304 7.74 -18.50 -1.65
N ASP A 305 7.12 -17.42 -2.11
CA ASP A 305 7.48 -16.74 -3.37
C ASP A 305 8.98 -16.39 -3.48
N HIS A 306 9.53 -15.63 -2.53
CA HIS A 306 10.94 -15.24 -2.59
C HIS A 306 11.90 -16.42 -2.40
N GLU A 307 11.51 -17.49 -1.69
CA GLU A 307 12.30 -18.71 -1.63
C GLU A 307 12.22 -19.49 -2.95
N TYR A 308 11.02 -19.64 -3.51
CA TYR A 308 10.73 -20.39 -4.74
C TYR A 308 11.52 -19.86 -5.93
N PHE A 309 11.67 -18.54 -6.06
CA PHE A 309 12.39 -17.92 -7.18
C PHE A 309 13.91 -17.79 -6.96
N THR A 310 14.42 -18.05 -5.76
CA THR A 310 15.84 -17.82 -5.44
C THR A 310 16.73 -19.05 -5.68
N TYR A 311 16.17 -20.27 -5.70
CA TYR A 311 17.00 -21.48 -5.76
C TYR A 311 17.26 -21.98 -7.18
N SER A 312 18.55 -22.21 -7.46
CA SER A 312 18.99 -23.00 -8.62
C SER A 312 18.63 -24.47 -8.40
N PRO A 313 18.22 -25.22 -9.44
CA PRO A 313 18.00 -26.67 -9.37
C PRO A 313 19.19 -27.46 -8.80
N SER A 314 20.39 -26.87 -8.83
CA SER A 314 21.65 -27.50 -8.41
C SER A 314 21.96 -27.43 -6.92
N ASP A 315 21.25 -26.63 -6.12
CA ASP A 315 21.48 -26.48 -4.67
C ASP A 315 20.17 -26.18 -3.91
N PRO A 316 19.24 -27.14 -3.83
CA PRO A 316 17.94 -26.90 -3.18
C PRO A 316 18.06 -26.83 -1.66
N ILE A 317 17.33 -25.90 -1.04
CA ILE A 317 17.19 -25.86 0.43
C ILE A 317 16.44 -27.10 0.93
N PRO A 318 16.77 -27.63 2.13
CA PRO A 318 15.94 -28.62 2.79
C PRO A 318 14.49 -28.15 2.95
N VAL A 319 13.60 -28.74 2.16
CA VAL A 319 12.15 -28.55 2.28
C VAL A 319 11.52 -29.68 3.08
N THR A 320 10.42 -29.37 3.75
CA THR A 320 9.62 -30.31 4.52
C THR A 320 8.24 -30.43 3.87
N ASP A 321 7.73 -31.66 3.75
CA ASP A 321 6.31 -31.90 3.47
C ASP A 321 5.51 -31.78 4.77
N ILE A 322 4.36 -31.12 4.73
CA ILE A 322 3.48 -31.06 5.89
C ILE A 322 2.62 -32.31 5.89
N LYS A 323 2.69 -33.14 6.94
CA LYS A 323 1.88 -34.35 7.06
C LYS A 323 0.65 -34.12 7.92
N ILE A 324 -0.50 -34.59 7.45
CA ILE A 324 -1.75 -34.62 8.20
C ILE A 324 -2.04 -36.07 8.55
N LYS A 325 -2.06 -36.41 9.83
CA LYS A 325 -2.29 -37.79 10.28
C LYS A 325 -3.75 -38.00 10.64
N TYR A 326 -4.36 -38.96 9.96
CA TYR A 326 -5.57 -39.64 10.42
C TYR A 326 -5.20 -40.99 11.02
N THR A 327 -6.02 -41.56 11.91
CA THR A 327 -5.72 -42.80 12.61
C THR A 327 -5.27 -43.90 11.64
N GLY A 328 -3.98 -44.25 11.67
CA GLY A 328 -3.41 -45.33 10.85
C GLY A 328 -3.02 -44.95 9.41
N THR A 329 -3.03 -43.68 9.00
CA THR A 329 -2.66 -43.26 7.63
C THR A 329 -1.68 -42.07 7.62
N ASP A 330 -0.70 -42.09 6.72
CA ASP A 330 0.21 -40.97 6.44
C ASP A 330 -0.25 -40.22 5.18
N TYR A 331 -1.00 -39.12 5.34
CA TYR A 331 -1.35 -38.22 4.24
C TYR A 331 -0.52 -36.93 4.29
N SER A 332 -0.19 -36.38 3.13
CA SER A 332 0.43 -35.06 3.03
C SER A 332 -0.64 -33.98 2.81
N PHE A 333 -0.46 -32.82 3.43
CA PHE A 333 -1.24 -31.63 3.15
C PHE A 333 -1.09 -31.27 1.67
N ALA A 334 -2.23 -31.04 1.03
CA ALA A 334 -2.30 -30.62 -0.35
C ALA A 334 -2.71 -29.15 -0.42
N ASP A 335 -2.08 -28.41 -1.33
CA ASP A 335 -2.55 -27.10 -1.70
C ASP A 335 -3.93 -27.18 -2.39
N PRO A 336 -4.60 -26.05 -2.65
CA PRO A 336 -5.90 -26.03 -3.33
C PRO A 336 -5.96 -26.68 -4.73
N THR A 337 -4.82 -26.95 -5.38
CA THR A 337 -4.75 -27.68 -6.65
C THR A 337 -4.60 -29.19 -6.48
N GLY A 338 -4.46 -29.67 -5.24
CA GLY A 338 -4.21 -31.08 -4.94
C GLY A 338 -2.72 -31.45 -4.96
N THR A 339 -1.82 -30.48 -5.14
CA THR A 339 -0.37 -30.72 -5.13
C THR A 339 0.14 -30.77 -3.69
N THR A 340 1.05 -31.69 -3.38
CA THR A 340 1.69 -31.72 -2.05
C THR A 340 2.36 -30.39 -1.75
N PHE A 341 2.03 -29.81 -0.60
CA PHE A 341 2.58 -28.54 -0.17
C PHE A 341 3.93 -28.74 0.54
N TYR A 342 4.93 -28.00 0.09
CA TYR A 342 6.28 -28.01 0.64
C TYR A 342 6.66 -26.63 1.15
N ILE A 343 7.38 -26.59 2.26
CA ILE A 343 7.85 -25.37 2.89
C ILE A 343 9.27 -25.59 3.41
N SER A 344 10.12 -24.55 3.40
CA SER A 344 11.45 -24.69 3.98
C SER A 344 11.36 -25.00 5.48
N THR A 345 12.34 -25.71 6.02
CA THR A 345 12.40 -25.97 7.48
C THR A 345 12.41 -24.66 8.28
N TYR A 346 13.01 -23.60 7.72
CA TYR A 346 12.98 -22.27 8.31
C TYR A 346 11.53 -21.76 8.43
N TYR A 347 10.77 -21.70 7.33
CA TYR A 347 9.40 -21.18 7.36
C TYR A 347 8.40 -22.08 8.07
N LEU A 348 8.64 -23.40 8.10
CA LEU A 348 7.87 -24.33 8.94
C LEU A 348 7.94 -23.87 10.41
N ASN A 349 9.15 -23.59 10.91
CA ASN A 349 9.36 -23.13 12.28
C ASN A 349 8.88 -21.68 12.48
N TYR A 350 9.13 -20.80 11.51
CA TYR A 350 8.74 -19.38 11.57
C TYR A 350 7.21 -19.22 11.72
N PHE A 351 6.44 -20.00 10.96
CA PHE A 351 4.98 -20.05 11.08
C PHE A 351 4.46 -20.92 12.23
N GLN A 352 5.37 -21.50 13.02
CA GLN A 352 5.07 -22.43 14.12
C GLN A 352 4.25 -23.65 13.67
N LEU A 353 4.41 -24.04 12.41
CA LEU A 353 3.76 -25.21 11.85
C LEU A 353 4.44 -26.49 12.33
N LYS A 354 3.68 -27.59 12.37
CA LYS A 354 4.21 -28.91 12.70
C LYS A 354 4.53 -29.67 11.42
N ALA A 355 5.64 -30.40 11.44
CA ALA A 355 5.92 -31.39 10.38
C ALA A 355 4.83 -32.48 10.30
N ASN A 356 4.07 -32.69 11.38
CA ASN A 356 2.96 -33.64 11.45
C ASN A 356 1.84 -33.12 12.37
N TYR A 357 0.58 -33.22 11.94
CA TYR A 357 -0.63 -32.80 12.68
C TYR A 357 -1.56 -33.94 13.13
#